data_AF-A0A7X0L7D6-F1
#
_entry.id   AF-A0A7X0L7D6-F1
#
_cell.length_a   1.000
_cell.length_b   1.000
_cell.length_c   1.000
_cell.angle_alpha   90.00
_cell.angle_beta   90.00
_cell.angle_gamma   90.00
#
_symmetry.space_group_name_H-M   'P 1'
#
loop_
_entity.id
_entity.type
_entity.pdbx_description
1 polymer ?
#
loop_
_entity_poly.entity_id
_entity_poly.type
_entity_poly.pdbx_seq_one_letter_code
_entity_poly.pdbx_strand_id
1 'polypeptide(L)'
;MLHSADLGGPESVLPAISTRGGELAIKRSVLEHGIQLMARAGMIDAVASTDGLTYRASEAALPFLRLVSSPLLDRLTEVAGWAVTEFGDFSADGIRERIRLIADRWSEEWAESRDFDGSLASLDGEESSL
;
A
#
# COMPACT_ATOMS: atom_id res chain seq x y z
N MET A 1 -1.34 5.19 -2.24
CA MET A 1 -1.12 3.77 -2.58
C MET A 1 0.29 3.42 -2.18
N LEU A 2 0.48 2.40 -1.35
CA LEU A 2 1.79 2.15 -0.76
C LEU A 2 2.79 1.50 -1.72
N HIS A 3 2.23 0.77 -2.69
CA HIS A 3 2.96 0.10 -3.75
C HIS A 3 2.61 0.75 -5.10
N SER A 4 2.66 2.08 -5.18
CA SER A 4 2.33 2.82 -6.41
C SER A 4 3.14 2.34 -7.61
N ALA A 5 4.41 1.99 -7.42
CA ALA A 5 5.27 1.45 -8.47
C ALA A 5 4.71 0.14 -9.08
N ASP A 6 4.15 -0.74 -8.24
CA ASP A 6 3.61 -2.03 -8.69
C ASP A 6 2.33 -1.88 -9.53
N LEU A 7 1.68 -0.72 -9.42
CA LEU A 7 0.51 -0.31 -10.18
C LEU A 7 0.85 0.53 -11.42
N GLY A 8 2.13 0.74 -11.70
CA GLY A 8 2.60 1.59 -12.82
C GLY A 8 2.70 3.08 -12.48
N GLY A 9 2.68 3.43 -11.19
CA GLY A 9 2.79 4.80 -10.69
C GLY A 9 4.19 5.20 -10.22
N PRO A 10 4.30 6.34 -9.52
CA PRO A 10 5.55 6.84 -8.94
C PRO A 10 6.16 5.88 -7.92
N GLU A 11 7.41 6.13 -7.51
CA GLU A 11 8.12 5.31 -6.52
C GLU A 11 7.28 5.10 -5.26
N SER A 12 7.22 3.83 -4.82
CA SER A 12 6.51 3.43 -3.61
C SER A 12 7.04 4.19 -2.39
N VAL A 13 6.13 4.82 -1.64
CA VAL A 13 6.49 5.67 -0.49
C VAL A 13 7.15 4.89 0.64
N LEU A 14 6.79 3.61 0.82
CA LEU A 14 7.43 2.74 1.80
C LEU A 14 8.25 1.67 1.10
N PRO A 15 9.41 1.31 1.68
CA PRO A 15 10.22 0.21 1.20
C PRO A 15 9.42 -1.07 1.13
N ALA A 16 9.75 -1.85 0.12
CA ALA A 16 9.13 -3.09 -0.18
C ALA A 16 9.62 -4.15 0.86
N ILE A 17 8.87 -4.44 1.93
CA ILE A 17 9.31 -5.35 3.01
C ILE A 17 9.03 -6.83 2.64
N SER A 18 9.94 -7.75 2.99
CA SER A 18 9.96 -9.17 2.58
C SER A 18 8.88 -10.09 3.21
N THR A 19 7.86 -9.57 3.90
CA THR A 19 6.79 -10.35 4.56
C THR A 19 5.40 -9.81 4.21
N ARG A 20 5.01 -9.84 2.92
CA ARG A 20 3.87 -9.07 2.38
C ARG A 20 2.47 -9.66 2.62
N GLY A 21 2.36 -10.96 2.93
CA GLY A 21 1.07 -11.59 3.25
C GLY A 21 0.46 -11.12 4.57
N GLY A 22 1.28 -10.96 5.62
CA GLY A 22 0.85 -10.40 6.92
C GLY A 22 0.80 -8.86 6.94
N GLU A 23 1.40 -8.24 5.93
CA GLU A 23 1.52 -6.80 5.81
C GLU A 23 0.16 -6.13 5.64
N LEU A 24 -0.77 -6.70 4.86
CA LEU A 24 -2.09 -6.09 4.63
C LEU A 24 -2.94 -6.00 5.92
N ALA A 25 -2.89 -7.03 6.77
CA ALA A 25 -3.61 -7.05 8.04
C ALA A 25 -2.99 -6.09 9.07
N ILE A 26 -1.66 -6.07 9.19
CA ILE A 26 -0.93 -5.11 10.04
C ILE A 26 -1.15 -3.68 9.53
N LYS A 27 -1.17 -3.47 8.22
CA LYS A 27 -1.46 -2.18 7.58
C LYS A 27 -2.88 -1.73 7.86
N ARG A 28 -3.85 -2.65 7.88
CA ARG A 28 -5.24 -2.31 8.19
C ARG A 28 -5.34 -1.72 9.59
N SER A 29 -4.71 -2.36 10.59
CA SER A 29 -4.75 -1.81 11.95
C SER A 29 -4.02 -0.47 12.04
N VAL A 30 -2.83 -0.32 11.43
CA VAL A 30 -2.10 0.96 11.40
C VAL A 30 -2.91 2.06 10.70
N LEU A 31 -3.57 1.74 9.59
CA LEU A 31 -4.44 2.65 8.85
C LEU A 31 -5.64 3.06 9.70
N GLU A 32 -6.31 2.11 10.36
CA GLU A 32 -7.45 2.39 11.25
C GLU A 32 -7.03 3.31 12.41
N HIS A 33 -5.89 3.05 13.05
CA HIS A 33 -5.35 3.94 14.08
C HIS A 33 -5.02 5.34 13.54
N GLY A 34 -4.43 5.42 12.34
CA GLY A 34 -4.12 6.70 11.68
C GLY A 34 -5.37 7.51 11.36
N ILE A 35 -6.41 6.85 10.82
CA ILE A 35 -7.72 7.45 10.57
C ILE A 35 -8.34 7.95 11.88
N GLN A 36 -8.34 7.15 12.94
CA GLN A 36 -8.86 7.57 14.25
C GLN A 36 -8.11 8.77 14.82
N LEU A 37 -6.79 8.80 14.68
CA LEU A 37 -5.96 9.94 15.11
C LEU A 37 -6.32 11.21 14.33
N MET A 38 -6.39 11.11 13.00
CA MET A 38 -6.76 12.24 12.15
C MET A 38 -8.18 12.73 12.44
N ALA A 39 -9.13 11.83 12.70
CA ALA A 39 -10.50 12.19 13.07
C ALA A 39 -10.52 12.94 14.41
N ARG A 40 -9.79 12.46 15.42
CA ARG A 40 -9.66 13.14 16.72
C ARG A 40 -8.99 14.51 16.62
N ALA A 41 -8.07 14.66 15.68
CA ALA A 41 -7.42 15.94 15.37
C ALA A 41 -8.29 16.90 14.54
N GLY A 42 -9.52 16.50 14.16
CA GLY A 42 -10.41 17.31 13.32
C GLY A 42 -9.94 17.43 11.86
N MET A 43 -9.07 16.53 11.41
CA MET A 43 -8.43 16.57 10.09
C MET A 43 -9.20 15.79 9.02
N ILE A 44 -10.08 14.88 9.42
CA ILE A 44 -10.92 14.12 8.48
C ILE A 44 -12.36 14.08 8.98
N ASP A 45 -13.29 14.09 8.02
CA ASP A 45 -14.71 13.84 8.25
C ASP A 45 -15.06 12.43 7.80
N ALA A 46 -15.91 11.75 8.57
CA ALA A 46 -16.51 10.48 8.19
C ALA A 46 -17.89 10.74 7.58
N VAL A 47 -18.13 10.19 6.39
CA VAL A 47 -19.39 10.32 5.65
C VAL A 47 -19.98 8.92 5.49
N ALA A 48 -21.10 8.67 6.18
CA ALA A 48 -21.85 7.44 6.04
C ALA A 48 -22.70 7.47 4.77
N SER A 49 -22.64 6.39 4.00
CA SER A 49 -23.48 6.14 2.84
C SER A 49 -24.14 4.76 2.93
N THR A 50 -25.01 4.44 1.99
CA THR A 50 -25.62 3.11 1.86
C THR A 50 -24.59 2.00 1.62
N ASP A 51 -23.42 2.37 1.09
CA ASP A 51 -22.33 1.44 0.74
C ASP A 51 -21.24 1.35 1.81
N GLY A 52 -21.43 2.03 2.95
CA GLY A 52 -20.54 1.98 4.10
C GLY A 52 -20.06 3.34 4.58
N LEU A 53 -18.79 3.40 5.00
CA LEU A 53 -18.18 4.59 5.57
C LEU A 53 -17.06 5.09 4.66
N THR A 54 -17.14 6.37 4.28
CA THR A 54 -16.10 7.05 3.52
C THR A 54 -15.47 8.14 4.37
N TYR A 55 -14.22 8.47 4.07
CA TYR A 55 -13.48 9.51 4.79
C TYR A 55 -13.02 10.57 3.81
N ARG A 56 -13.16 11.84 4.17
CA ARG A 56 -12.64 12.97 3.39
C ARG A 56 -11.82 13.88 4.28
N ALA A 57 -10.88 14.61 3.69
CA ALA A 57 -10.18 15.68 4.39
C ALA A 57 -11.19 16.77 4.82
N SER A 58 -11.06 17.24 6.07
CA SER A 58 -11.85 18.37 6.56
C SER A 58 -11.30 19.70 6.01
N GLU A 59 -12.02 20.80 6.20
CA GLU A 59 -11.54 22.14 5.79
C GLU A 59 -10.24 22.54 6.51
N ALA A 60 -10.03 22.05 7.74
CA ALA A 60 -8.83 22.33 8.52
C ALA A 60 -7.59 21.56 8.02
N ALA A 61 -7.80 20.51 7.21
CA ALA A 61 -6.73 19.61 6.83
C ALA A 61 -5.69 20.25 5.91
N LEU A 62 -6.16 20.94 4.87
CA LEU A 62 -5.29 21.55 3.87
C LEU A 62 -4.40 22.67 4.48
N PRO A 63 -4.93 23.61 5.28
CA PRO A 63 -4.09 24.58 5.99
C PRO A 63 -3.04 23.92 6.89
N PHE A 64 -3.40 22.86 7.62
CA PHE A 64 -2.46 22.14 8.48
C PHE A 64 -1.36 21.44 7.68
N LEU A 65 -1.70 20.77 6.57
CA LEU A 65 -0.71 20.11 5.72
C LEU A 65 0.32 21.09 5.15
N ARG A 66 -0.06 22.36 4.94
CA ARG A 66 0.89 23.40 4.52
C ARG A 66 1.87 23.84 5.62
N LEU A 67 1.56 23.57 6.89
CA LEU A 67 2.42 23.91 8.02
C LEU A 67 3.44 22.81 8.32
N VAL A 68 3.16 21.58 7.90
CA VAL A 68 4.06 20.44 8.07
C VAL A 68 4.76 20.20 6.74
N SER A 69 6.04 20.55 6.63
CA SER A 69 6.84 20.27 5.43
C SER A 69 7.82 19.14 5.72
N SER A 70 7.78 18.10 4.89
CA SER A 70 8.79 17.04 4.90
C SER A 70 8.90 16.40 3.52
N PRO A 71 10.06 15.86 3.14
CA PRO A 71 10.21 15.10 1.89
C PRO A 71 9.26 13.91 1.75
N LEU A 72 8.78 13.37 2.89
CA LEU A 72 7.77 12.32 2.89
C LEU A 72 6.40 12.83 2.43
N LEU A 73 6.00 14.04 2.85
CA LEU A 73 4.73 14.64 2.46
C LEU A 73 4.71 15.01 0.97
N ASP A 74 5.83 15.43 0.41
CA ASP A 74 5.95 15.71 -1.01
C ASP A 74 5.70 14.44 -1.84
N ARG A 75 6.36 13.34 -1.48
CA ARG A 75 6.16 12.02 -2.13
C ARG A 75 4.73 11.49 -1.95
N LEU A 76 4.15 11.66 -0.77
CA LEU A 76 2.75 11.28 -0.53
C LEU A 76 1.78 12.09 -1.40
N THR A 77 2.05 13.39 -1.59
CA THR A 77 1.23 14.28 -2.42
C THR A 77 1.34 13.89 -3.89
N GLU A 78 2.55 13.59 -4.38
CA GLU A 78 2.79 13.10 -5.75
C GLU A 78 2.02 11.80 -6.03
N VAL A 79 2.18 10.81 -5.15
CA VAL A 79 1.47 9.51 -5.29
C VAL A 79 -0.04 9.69 -5.17
N ALA A 80 -0.53 10.59 -4.33
CA ALA A 80 -1.95 10.89 -4.22
C ALA A 80 -2.49 11.53 -5.51
N GLY A 81 -1.78 12.49 -6.08
CA GLY A 81 -2.15 13.13 -7.35
C GLY A 81 -2.18 12.14 -8.51
N TRP A 82 -1.16 11.27 -8.59
CA TRP A 82 -1.15 10.18 -9.56
C TRP A 82 -2.34 9.23 -9.36
N ALA A 83 -2.63 8.79 -8.12
CA ALA A 83 -3.74 7.87 -7.86
C ALA A 83 -5.11 8.46 -8.25
N VAL A 84 -5.33 9.76 -8.02
CA VAL A 84 -6.55 10.44 -8.49
C VAL A 84 -6.64 10.44 -10.02
N THR A 85 -5.52 10.60 -10.71
CA THR A 85 -5.48 10.62 -12.18
C THR A 85 -5.69 9.23 -12.76
N GLU A 86 -5.04 8.21 -12.20
CA GLU A 86 -5.11 6.82 -12.65
C GLU A 86 -6.49 6.19 -12.37
N PHE A 87 -7.06 6.45 -11.19
CA PHE A 87 -8.29 5.78 -10.74
C PHE A 87 -9.54 6.68 -10.79
N GLY A 88 -9.41 7.95 -11.19
CA GLY A 88 -10.50 8.92 -11.19
C GLY A 88 -11.71 8.50 -12.03
N ASP A 89 -11.45 7.78 -13.13
CA ASP A 89 -12.49 7.29 -14.06
C ASP A 89 -12.95 5.86 -13.76
N PHE A 90 -12.35 5.19 -12.77
CA PHE A 90 -12.67 3.81 -12.43
C PHE A 90 -13.89 3.74 -11.50
N SER A 91 -14.76 2.76 -11.73
CA SER A 91 -15.77 2.38 -10.73
C SER A 91 -15.10 1.72 -9.52
N ALA A 92 -15.78 1.73 -8.37
CA ALA A 92 -15.28 1.06 -7.16
C ALA A 92 -14.94 -0.43 -7.41
N ASP A 93 -15.73 -1.11 -8.24
CA ASP A 93 -15.47 -2.50 -8.62
C ASP A 93 -14.27 -2.63 -9.57
N GLY A 94 -14.10 -1.69 -10.50
CA GLY A 94 -12.92 -1.63 -11.36
C GLY A 94 -11.63 -1.42 -10.57
N ILE A 95 -11.65 -0.57 -9.54
CA ILE A 95 -10.53 -0.37 -8.62
C ILE A 95 -10.23 -1.67 -7.87
N ARG A 96 -11.26 -2.34 -7.33
CA ARG A 96 -11.09 -3.62 -6.61
C ARG A 96 -10.44 -4.68 -7.48
N GLU A 97 -10.89 -4.80 -8.74
CA GLU A 97 -10.35 -5.79 -9.66
C GLU A 97 -8.90 -5.51 -10.02
N ARG A 98 -8.55 -4.24 -10.28
CA ARG A 98 -7.16 -3.84 -10.51
C ARG A 98 -6.25 -4.18 -9.33
N ILE A 99 -6.73 -3.93 -8.10
CA ILE A 99 -5.98 -4.26 -6.87
C ILE A 99 -5.84 -5.76 -6.71
N ARG A 100 -6.87 -6.56 -7.01
CA ARG A 100 -6.81 -8.03 -6.95
C ARG A 100 -5.76 -8.60 -7.89
N LEU A 101 -5.75 -8.18 -9.17
CA LEU A 101 -4.78 -8.68 -10.14
C LEU A 101 -3.33 -8.47 -9.71
N ILE A 102 -3.05 -7.36 -9.04
CA ILE A 102 -1.70 -7.07 -8.54
C ILE A 102 -1.42 -7.84 -7.25
N ALA A 103 -2.43 -8.02 -6.39
CA ALA A 103 -2.32 -8.90 -5.23
C ALA A 103 -2.09 -10.37 -5.62
N ASP A 104 -2.69 -10.83 -6.70
CA ASP A 104 -2.51 -12.19 -7.24
C ASP A 104 -1.12 -12.35 -7.86
N ARG A 105 -0.62 -11.36 -8.61
CA ARG A 105 0.79 -11.34 -9.07
C ARG A 105 1.76 -11.41 -7.89
N TRP A 106 1.48 -10.65 -6.83
CA TRP A 106 2.24 -10.76 -5.58
C TRP A 106 2.04 -12.10 -4.88
N SER A 107 1.08 -12.96 -5.24
CA SER A 107 0.98 -14.31 -4.67
C SER A 107 1.79 -15.33 -5.48
N GLU A 108 1.92 -15.11 -6.79
CA GLU A 108 2.65 -15.97 -7.72
C GLU A 108 4.18 -15.81 -7.60
N GLU A 109 4.68 -14.57 -7.51
CA GLU A 109 6.11 -14.27 -7.26
C GLU A 109 6.64 -14.94 -5.97
N TRP A 110 5.74 -15.23 -5.03
CA TRP A 110 6.06 -15.89 -3.76
C TRP A 110 6.14 -17.40 -3.88
N ALA A 111 5.30 -18.00 -4.72
CA ALA A 111 5.42 -19.42 -5.04
C ALA A 111 6.78 -19.68 -5.69
N GLU A 112 7.18 -18.83 -6.64
CA GLU A 112 8.46 -18.94 -7.35
C GLU A 112 9.68 -18.65 -6.46
N SER A 113 9.60 -17.67 -5.55
CA SER A 113 10.70 -17.38 -4.60
C SER A 113 10.97 -18.51 -3.60
N ARG A 114 9.98 -19.36 -3.32
CA ARG A 114 10.17 -20.57 -2.48
C ARG A 114 10.87 -21.69 -3.23
N ASP A 115 10.65 -21.78 -4.54
CA ASP A 115 11.28 -22.78 -5.39
C ASP A 115 12.77 -22.48 -5.61
N PHE A 116 13.15 -21.19 -5.61
CA PHE A 116 14.55 -20.76 -5.72
C PHE A 116 15.39 -21.08 -4.47
N ASP A 117 14.85 -20.87 -3.26
CA ASP A 117 15.52 -21.19 -1.99
C ASP A 117 15.71 -22.72 -1.80
N GLY A 118 14.80 -23.52 -2.34
CA GLY A 118 14.90 -24.98 -2.36
C GLY A 118 16.00 -25.53 -3.28
N SER A 119 16.43 -24.77 -4.30
CA SER A 119 17.42 -25.22 -5.29
C SER A 119 18.88 -24.98 -4.86
N LEU A 120 19.13 -24.08 -3.91
CA LEU A 120 20.47 -23.82 -3.36
C LEU A 120 20.85 -24.80 -2.25
N ALA A 121 19.86 -25.40 -1.58
CA ALA A 121 20.07 -26.42 -0.54
C ALA A 121 20.52 -27.78 -1.09
N SER A 122 20.47 -28.01 -2.41
CA SER A 122 20.82 -29.28 -3.06
C SER A 122 22.25 -29.37 -3.61
N LEU A 123 23.10 -28.35 -3.41
CA LEU A 123 24.48 -28.34 -3.95
C LEU A 123 25.59 -28.46 -2.89
N ASP A 124 25.28 -28.44 -1.59
CA ASP A 124 26.27 -28.55 -0.51
C ASP A 124 26.44 -29.98 0.05
N GLY A 125 26.11 -30.99 -0.76
CA GLY A 125 25.99 -32.39 -0.30
C GLY A 125 27.11 -33.37 -0.67
N GLU A 126 28.17 -32.99 -1.39
CA GLU A 126 29.06 -34.00 -2.01
C GLU A 126 30.59 -33.87 -1.86
N GLU A 127 31.15 -33.05 -0.97
CA GLU A 127 32.61 -33.13 -0.69
C GLU A 127 32.97 -33.33 0.78
N SER A 128 32.59 -34.49 1.32
CA SER A 128 33.31 -35.08 2.46
C SER A 128 33.38 -36.60 2.34
N SER A 129 34.27 -37.08 1.47
CA SER A 129 34.93 -38.38 1.59
C SER A 129 36.15 -38.41 0.68
N LEU A 130 37.32 -38.08 1.24
CA LEU A 130 38.56 -38.90 1.27
C LEU A 130 39.73 -38.09 1.83
#